data_AF-A0A355YNE1-F1
#
_entry.id   AF-A0A355YNE1-F1
#
_cell.length_a   1.000
_cell.length_b   1.000
_cell.length_c   1.000
_cell.angle_alpha   90.00
_cell.angle_beta   90.00
_cell.angle_gamma   90.00
#
_symmetry.space_group_name_H-M   'P 1'
#
loop_
_entity.id
_entity.type
_entity.pdbx_description
1 polymer ?
#
loop_
_entity_poly.entity_id
_entity_poly.type
_entity_poly.pdbx_seq_one_letter_code
_entity_poly.pdbx_strand_id
1 'polypeptide(L)'
;MGKVTVEDGKIIYRKFMKRCELEVSGLVWAYLQQEDVSAKMCCGSYNAEIGRVIVVDKNGKKEIFQFESMQEARELLARLQQSNAELAIGYTAENRKKFDVQ
;
A
#
# COMPACT_ATOMS: atom_id res chain seq x y z
N MET A 1 -3.71 -16.47 4.86
CA MET A 1 -3.73 -14.99 4.77
C MET A 1 -5.06 -14.57 4.14
N GLY A 2 -5.61 -13.40 4.48
CA GLY A 2 -6.89 -12.96 3.92
C GLY A 2 -6.69 -12.36 2.55
N LYS A 3 -7.49 -12.78 1.56
CA LYS A 3 -7.49 -12.20 0.21
C LYS A 3 -7.82 -10.69 0.30
N VAL A 4 -6.92 -9.85 -0.21
CA VAL A 4 -7.15 -8.41 -0.38
C VAL A 4 -7.71 -8.20 -1.78
N THR A 5 -8.88 -7.58 -1.88
CA THR A 5 -9.52 -7.31 -3.17
C THR A 5 -9.90 -5.83 -3.24
N VAL A 6 -9.86 -5.25 -4.44
CA VAL A 6 -10.45 -3.93 -4.71
C VAL A 6 -11.76 -4.14 -5.46
N GLU A 7 -12.86 -3.69 -4.88
CA GLU A 7 -14.21 -3.75 -5.47
C GLU A 7 -14.96 -2.46 -5.10
N ASP A 8 -15.73 -1.91 -6.05
CA ASP A 8 -16.59 -0.73 -5.83
C ASP A 8 -15.85 0.48 -5.20
N GLY A 9 -14.59 0.71 -5.60
CA GLY A 9 -13.77 1.79 -5.04
C GLY A 9 -13.36 1.58 -3.58
N LYS A 10 -13.40 0.34 -3.08
CA LYS A 10 -12.99 -0.03 -1.72
C LYS A 10 -11.98 -1.17 -1.74
N ILE A 11 -10.98 -1.09 -0.86
CA ILE A 11 -10.12 -2.22 -0.51
C ILE A 11 -10.84 -3.05 0.55
N ILE A 12 -11.21 -4.27 0.20
CA ILE A 12 -11.81 -5.24 1.10
C ILE A 12 -10.72 -6.21 1.55
N TYR A 13 -10.54 -6.33 2.85
CA TYR A 13 -9.53 -7.21 3.44
C TYR A 13 -10.03 -7.86 4.73
N ARG A 14 -9.34 -8.88 5.21
CA ARG A 14 -9.63 -9.52 6.50
C ARG A 14 -8.52 -9.28 7.50
N LYS A 15 -8.89 -8.83 8.70
CA LYS A 15 -7.98 -8.66 9.84
C LYS A 15 -8.44 -9.52 11.01
N PHE A 16 -7.63 -10.51 11.37
CA PHE A 16 -7.89 -11.58 12.36
C PHE A 16 -9.14 -12.43 12.07
N MET A 17 -10.34 -11.86 12.10
CA MET A 17 -11.62 -12.47 11.70
C MET A 17 -12.66 -11.45 11.20
N LYS A 18 -12.34 -10.15 11.17
CA LYS A 18 -13.26 -9.10 10.71
C LYS A 18 -12.99 -8.79 9.24
N ARG A 19 -14.07 -8.68 8.47
CA ARG A 19 -14.04 -8.00 7.18
C ARG A 19 -13.85 -6.51 7.44
N CYS A 20 -12.81 -5.94 6.88
CA CYS A 20 -12.51 -4.53 6.91
C CYS A 20 -12.62 -3.98 5.50
N GLU A 21 -13.05 -2.72 5.42
CA GLU A 21 -13.25 -2.00 4.17
C GLU A 21 -12.54 -0.66 4.30
N LEU A 22 -11.82 -0.28 3.24
CA LEU A 22 -11.10 0.98 3.18
C LEU A 22 -11.46 1.67 1.86
N GLU A 23 -12.04 2.86 1.94
CA GLU A 23 -12.43 3.64 0.75
C GLU A 23 -11.18 4.17 0.02
N VAL A 24 -11.07 3.86 -1.27
CA VAL A 24 -9.94 4.28 -2.10
C VAL A 24 -9.95 5.81 -2.31
N SER A 25 -11.12 6.43 -2.33
CA SER A 25 -11.27 7.90 -2.44
C SER A 25 -10.69 8.65 -1.23
N GLY A 26 -10.55 7.99 -0.08
CA GLY A 26 -9.91 8.57 1.11
C GLY A 26 -8.38 8.46 1.10
N LEU A 27 -7.83 7.69 0.17
CA LEU A 27 -6.40 7.47 0.03
C LEU A 27 -5.75 8.60 -0.76
N VAL A 28 -4.57 9.00 -0.30
CA VAL A 28 -3.79 10.09 -0.91
C VAL A 28 -2.44 9.59 -1.44
N TRP A 29 -1.97 8.44 -0.95
CA TRP A 29 -0.71 7.86 -1.39
C TRP A 29 -0.70 6.34 -1.20
N ALA A 30 -0.14 5.60 -2.17
CA ALA A 30 0.12 4.18 -2.04
C ALA A 30 1.43 3.80 -2.72
N TYR A 31 2.22 2.90 -2.11
CA TYR A 31 3.54 2.52 -2.62
C TYR A 31 3.96 1.12 -2.14
N LEU A 32 4.91 0.50 -2.83
CA LEU A 32 5.52 -0.74 -2.37
C LEU A 32 6.51 -0.46 -1.24
N GLN A 33 6.49 -1.28 -0.19
CA GLN A 33 7.43 -1.13 0.92
C GLN A 33 8.89 -1.26 0.46
N GLN A 34 9.20 -2.01 -0.61
CA GLN A 34 10.54 -2.06 -1.18
C GLN A 34 11.06 -0.65 -1.56
N GLU A 35 10.17 0.21 -2.06
CA GLU A 35 10.53 1.57 -2.44
C GLU A 35 10.85 2.44 -1.21
N ASP A 36 10.22 2.19 -0.06
CA ASP A 36 10.52 2.84 1.22
C ASP A 36 11.82 2.34 1.86
N VAL A 37 12.09 1.03 1.83
CA VAL A 37 13.35 0.48 2.35
C VAL A 37 14.55 0.83 1.46
N SER A 38 14.35 0.99 0.14
CA SER A 38 15.39 1.49 -0.77
C SER A 38 15.88 2.88 -0.36
N ALA A 39 15.01 3.70 0.24
CA ALA A 39 15.40 4.98 0.82
C ALA A 39 16.04 4.89 2.22
N LYS A 40 16.01 3.73 2.90
CA LYS A 40 16.43 3.55 4.30
C LYS A 40 17.54 2.50 4.55
N MET A 41 17.92 1.64 3.60
CA MET A 41 18.98 0.61 3.79
C MET A 41 19.82 0.52 2.50
N CYS A 42 21.15 0.69 2.44
CA CYS A 42 22.22 0.47 3.42
C CYS A 42 22.12 -0.88 4.14
N CYS A 43 22.55 -1.93 3.42
CA CYS A 43 23.06 -3.22 3.93
C CYS A 43 22.05 -4.29 4.38
N GLY A 44 22.10 -5.46 3.72
CA GLY A 44 21.76 -6.76 4.31
C GLY A 44 20.54 -7.49 3.72
N SER A 45 20.81 -8.55 2.97
CA SER A 45 19.83 -9.34 2.20
C SER A 45 19.07 -10.39 3.03
N TYR A 46 17.74 -10.38 2.95
CA TYR A 46 16.91 -11.60 3.02
C TYR A 46 15.53 -11.31 2.41
N ASN A 47 15.30 -11.70 1.16
CA ASN A 47 14.02 -11.47 0.47
C ASN A 47 13.46 -12.79 -0.07
N ALA A 48 12.62 -13.46 0.72
CA ALA A 48 11.46 -14.07 0.09
C ALA A 48 10.66 -12.88 -0.49
N GLU A 49 10.36 -12.87 -1.79
CA GLU A 49 9.73 -11.75 -2.50
C GLU A 49 8.25 -11.56 -2.08
N ILE A 50 8.03 -11.31 -0.79
CA ILE A 50 6.73 -10.96 -0.24
C ILE A 50 6.38 -9.54 -0.68
N GLY A 51 5.27 -9.40 -1.38
CA GLY A 51 4.76 -8.10 -1.79
C GLY A 51 4.19 -7.36 -0.59
N ARG A 52 4.61 -6.12 -0.34
CA ARG A 52 3.99 -5.28 0.69
C ARG A 52 3.59 -3.96 0.09
N VAL A 53 2.30 -3.63 0.20
CA VAL A 53 1.73 -2.35 -0.23
C VAL A 53 1.40 -1.56 1.01
N ILE A 54 1.90 -0.32 1.06
CA ILE A 54 1.54 0.66 2.08
C ILE A 54 0.57 1.62 1.43
N VAL A 55 -0.59 1.82 2.04
CA VAL A 55 -1.54 2.86 1.67
C VAL A 55 -1.64 3.89 2.78
N VAL A 56 -1.83 5.15 2.40
CA VAL A 56 -1.91 6.28 3.30
C VAL A 56 -3.19 7.05 3.00
N ASP A 57 -3.97 7.32 4.04
CA ASP A 57 -5.17 8.14 3.95
C ASP A 57 -4.85 9.64 4.12
N LYS A 58 -5.83 10.49 3.81
CA LYS A 58 -5.72 11.96 3.98
C LYS A 58 -5.32 12.42 5.39
N ASN A 59 -5.59 11.63 6.43
CA ASN A 59 -5.20 11.91 7.81
C ASN A 59 -3.79 11.40 8.16
N GLY A 60 -3.06 10.82 7.20
CA GLY A 60 -1.72 10.26 7.41
C GLY A 60 -1.71 8.87 8.04
N LYS A 61 -2.87 8.22 8.23
CA LYS A 61 -2.94 6.85 8.73
C LYS A 61 -2.44 5.90 7.66
N LYS A 62 -1.49 5.04 8.04
CA LYS A 62 -0.91 4.02 7.17
C LYS A 62 -1.60 2.68 7.42
N GLU A 63 -1.96 1.96 6.36
CA GLU A 63 -2.36 0.55 6.41
C GLU A 63 -1.43 -0.25 5.50
N ILE A 64 -1.06 -1.45 5.95
CA ILE A 64 -0.07 -2.30 5.28
C ILE A 64 -0.73 -3.60 4.86
N PHE A 65 -0.67 -3.90 3.57
CA PHE A 65 -1.14 -5.15 2.99
C PHE A 65 0.07 -6.00 2.61
N GLN A 66 0.13 -7.22 3.16
CA GLN A 66 1.14 -8.20 2.82
C GLN A 66 0.55 -9.26 1.89
N PHE A 67 1.32 -9.58 0.86
CA PHE A 67 1.00 -10.52 -0.20
C PHE A 67 2.04 -11.64 -0.24
N GLU A 68 1.65 -12.77 -0.83
CA GLU A 68 2.52 -13.92 -0.99
C GLU A 68 3.52 -13.69 -2.14
N SER A 69 3.23 -12.75 -3.03
CA SER A 69 4.06 -12.36 -4.16
C SER A 69 4.09 -10.85 -4.41
N MET A 70 5.22 -10.36 -4.92
CA MET A 70 5.35 -9.00 -5.46
C MET A 70 4.39 -8.72 -6.64
N GLN A 71 3.98 -9.75 -7.39
CA GLN A 71 3.00 -9.60 -8.47
C GLN A 71 1.64 -9.16 -7.93
N GLU A 72 1.13 -9.81 -6.89
CA GLU A 72 -0.15 -9.45 -6.27
C GLU A 72 -0.12 -8.03 -5.68
N ALA A 73 1.01 -7.63 -5.09
CA ALA A 73 1.19 -6.27 -4.59
C ALA A 73 1.14 -5.22 -5.71
N ARG A 74 1.77 -5.50 -6.85
CA ARG A 74 1.70 -4.62 -8.04
C ARG A 74 0.30 -4.57 -8.64
N GLU A 75 -0.40 -5.71 -8.68
CA GLU A 75 -1.80 -5.76 -9.11
C GLU A 75 -2.71 -4.91 -8.23
N LEU A 76 -2.51 -4.94 -6.90
CA LEU A 76 -3.26 -4.06 -5.99
C LEU A 76 -3.02 -2.59 -6.35
N LEU A 77 -1.76 -2.16 -6.49
CA LEU A 77 -1.45 -0.76 -6.84
C LEU A 77 -2.06 -0.34 -8.18
N ALA A 78 -2.00 -1.21 -9.19
CA ALA A 78 -2.61 -0.94 -10.49
C ALA A 78 -4.14 -0.76 -10.38
N ARG A 79 -4.81 -1.62 -9.59
CA ARG A 79 -6.26 -1.49 -9.34
C ARG A 79 -6.61 -0.23 -8.56
N LEU A 80 -5.77 0.17 -7.61
CA LEU A 80 -5.95 1.42 -6.87
C LEU A 80 -5.85 2.64 -7.79
N GLN A 81 -4.85 2.66 -8.68
CA GLN A 81 -4.69 3.72 -9.67
C GLN A 81 -5.89 3.80 -10.63
N GLN A 82 -6.41 2.66 -11.08
CA GLN A 82 -7.60 2.61 -11.92
C GLN A 82 -8.86 3.09 -11.18
N SER A 83 -8.96 2.80 -9.88
CA SER A 83 -10.12 3.18 -9.07
C SER A 83 -10.08 4.64 -8.60
N ASN A 84 -8.89 5.23 -8.48
CA ASN A 84 -8.70 6.62 -8.10
C ASN A 84 -7.49 7.18 -8.85
N ALA A 85 -7.75 7.94 -9.91
CA ALA A 85 -6.71 8.55 -10.74
C ALA A 85 -5.93 9.66 -10.01
N GLU A 86 -6.48 10.22 -8.93
CA GLU A 86 -5.84 11.26 -8.11
C GLU A 86 -4.91 10.66 -7.04
N LEU A 87 -4.97 9.35 -6.82
CA LEU A 87 -4.11 8.66 -5.88
C LEU A 87 -2.66 8.67 -6.37
N ALA A 88 -1.76 9.24 -5.57
CA ALA A 88 -0.33 9.14 -5.85
C ALA A 88 0.14 7.69 -5.69
N ILE A 89 0.71 7.12 -6.74
CA ILE A 89 1.27 5.76 -6.74
C ILE A 89 2.80 5.82 -6.79
N GLY A 90 3.45 4.96 -6.02
CA GLY A 90 4.90 4.85 -5.93
C GLY A 90 5.50 5.79 -4.90
N TYR A 91 6.71 5.51 -4.48
CA TYR A 91 7.35 6.28 -3.43
C TYR A 91 7.90 7.61 -3.96
N THR A 92 7.53 8.72 -3.31
CA THR A 92 8.10 10.04 -3.61
C THR A 92 8.60 10.72 -2.34
N ALA A 93 9.74 11.43 -2.44
CA ALA A 93 10.32 12.16 -1.31
C ALA A 93 9.38 13.26 -0.78
N GLU A 94 8.55 13.84 -1.66
CA GLU A 94 7.55 14.84 -1.32
C GLU A 94 6.42 14.24 -0.47
N ASN A 95 5.83 13.12 -0.90
CA ASN A 95 4.79 12.45 -0.13
C ASN A 95 5.34 11.88 1.18
N ARG A 96 6.59 11.39 1.17
CA ARG A 96 7.25 11.03 2.42
C ARG A 96 7.33 12.22 3.37
N LYS A 97 7.85 13.38 2.95
CA LYS A 97 7.89 14.57 3.82
C LYS A 97 6.51 15.03 4.27
N LYS A 98 5.47 14.80 3.47
CA LYS A 98 4.10 15.19 3.76
C LYS A 98 3.40 14.25 4.74
N PHE A 99 3.71 12.94 4.70
CA PHE A 99 2.96 11.90 5.42
C PHE A 99 3.80 11.02 6.36
N ASP A 100 5.13 11.16 6.39
CA ASP A 100 6.07 10.44 7.28
C ASP A 100 6.41 11.25 8.55
N VAL A 101 5.77 12.39 8.76
CA VAL A 101 5.94 13.26 9.93
C VAL A 101 4.90 12.92 10.98
N GLN A 102 4.97 11.73 11.59
CA GLN A 102 4.28 11.40 12.85
C GLN A 102 5.05 10.31 13.59
#